data_AF-A0A954UQ03-F1
#
_entry.id   AF-A0A954UQ03-F1
#
_cell.length_a   1.000
_cell.length_b   1.000
_cell.length_c   1.000
_cell.angle_alpha   90.00
_cell.angle_beta   90.00
_cell.angle_gamma   90.00
#
_symmetry.space_group_name_H-M   'P 1'
#
loop_
_entity.id
_entity.type
_entity.pdbx_description
1 polymer ?
#
loop_
_entity_poly.entity_id
_entity_poly.type
_entity_poly.pdbx_seq_one_letter_code
_entity_poly.pdbx_strand_id
1 'polypeptide(L)'
;MWNVSQQLVAGEIVNTCLNQVHGWVRLTALETPVYLNLTGNMSLDLAGRRITFERLNGSPRRAGRADPSGARNSPSSQSFDLARQQIGPTGDMTIRDGVLTLEWHGQNGHVLARCRPTDLQVSDRNERFTRSTLDLHAIPSSGLEDGLFSGIPTVAELEPHPTPRDWDDQFALLDAMLSDSGKEVPVRELLSDHLVLPVPGSLTASIAGDPCEARSTGRASIAGDPCEARSTGRASI
;
A
#
# COMPACT_ATOMS: atom_id res chain seq x y z
N MET A 1 4.55 -13.71 6.87
CA MET A 1 4.96 -12.31 7.08
C MET A 1 6.45 -12.30 7.39
N TRP A 2 7.24 -11.60 6.57
CA TRP A 2 8.68 -11.43 6.76
C TRP A 2 8.93 -10.15 7.55
N ASN A 3 9.63 -10.25 8.68
CA ASN A 3 10.05 -9.08 9.44
C ASN A 3 11.56 -8.88 9.24
N VAL A 4 11.92 -7.87 8.43
CA VAL A 4 13.31 -7.55 8.07
C VAL A 4 13.89 -6.41 8.92
N SER A 5 13.18 -6.00 9.97
CA SER A 5 13.51 -4.81 10.78
C SER A 5 14.90 -4.88 11.43
N GLN A 6 15.34 -6.06 11.84
CA GLN A 6 16.66 -6.22 12.47
C GLN A 6 17.80 -6.30 11.45
N GLN A 7 17.47 -6.61 10.20
CA GLN A 7 18.43 -6.73 9.10
C GLN A 7 18.55 -5.44 8.32
N LEU A 8 17.59 -4.52 8.39
CA LEU A 8 17.60 -3.27 7.63
C LEU A 8 18.76 -2.35 8.04
N VAL A 9 19.65 -2.06 7.09
CA VAL A 9 20.85 -1.22 7.25
C VAL A 9 20.65 0.16 6.65
N ALA A 10 20.20 0.22 5.41
CA ALA A 10 20.07 1.46 4.67
C ALA A 10 19.05 1.29 3.55
N GLY A 11 18.62 2.39 2.97
CA GLY A 11 17.77 2.33 1.79
C GLY A 11 17.50 3.71 1.20
N GLU A 12 16.93 3.66 0.01
CA GLU A 12 16.43 4.81 -0.71
C GLU A 12 15.05 4.46 -1.24
N ILE A 13 14.03 5.24 -0.89
CA ILE A 13 12.66 5.06 -1.37
C ILE A 13 12.21 6.34 -2.08
N VAL A 14 11.64 6.20 -3.26
CA VAL A 14 11.21 7.29 -4.13
C VAL A 14 9.72 7.12 -4.41
N ASN A 15 8.90 8.09 -3.96
CA ASN A 15 7.47 8.18 -4.29
C ASN A 15 7.16 9.55 -4.92
N THR A 16 7.90 9.91 -5.97
CA THR A 16 7.71 11.18 -6.70
C THR A 16 6.70 11.08 -7.84
N CYS A 17 6.15 9.89 -8.09
CA CYS A 17 5.13 9.63 -9.10
C CYS A 17 3.89 9.07 -8.41
N LEU A 18 2.71 9.44 -8.91
CA LEU A 18 1.45 8.95 -8.36
C LEU A 18 1.34 7.43 -8.54
N ASN A 19 0.93 6.75 -7.49
CA ASN A 19 0.69 5.31 -7.46
C ASN A 19 1.94 4.46 -7.78
N GLN A 20 3.13 5.02 -7.60
CA GLN A 20 4.39 4.33 -7.83
C GLN A 20 5.40 4.62 -6.71
N VAL A 21 5.92 3.55 -6.13
CA VAL A 21 7.05 3.60 -5.19
C VAL A 21 8.16 2.72 -5.73
N HIS A 22 9.35 3.28 -5.92
CA HIS A 22 10.53 2.52 -6.32
C HIS A 22 11.72 2.86 -5.44
N GLY A 23 12.73 2.00 -5.45
CA GLY A 23 13.90 2.22 -4.62
C GLY A 23 14.68 0.96 -4.34
N TRP A 24 15.44 0.98 -3.26
CA TRP A 24 16.19 -0.17 -2.79
C TRP A 24 16.36 -0.14 -1.27
N VAL A 25 16.50 -1.33 -0.68
CA VAL A 25 16.87 -1.51 0.72
C VAL A 25 18.05 -2.46 0.82
N ARG A 26 18.99 -2.16 1.71
CA ARG A 26 20.16 -2.99 2.02
C ARG A 26 19.93 -3.70 3.35
N LEU A 27 20.04 -5.03 3.34
CA LEU A 27 19.89 -5.88 4.51
C LEU A 27 21.24 -6.48 4.93
N THR A 28 21.51 -6.65 6.21
CA THR A 28 22.75 -7.27 6.72
C THR A 28 22.93 -8.72 6.28
N ALA A 29 21.81 -9.44 6.07
CA ALA A 29 21.80 -10.84 5.66
C ALA A 29 22.09 -11.04 4.17
N LEU A 30 22.13 -9.96 3.39
CA LEU A 30 22.18 -9.99 1.93
C LEU A 30 23.31 -9.11 1.42
N GLU A 31 24.20 -9.68 0.60
CA GLU A 31 25.31 -8.93 0.01
C GLU A 31 24.82 -7.85 -0.98
N THR A 32 23.85 -8.20 -1.84
CA THR A 32 23.26 -7.25 -2.78
C THR A 32 21.97 -6.61 -2.23
N PRO A 33 21.66 -5.36 -2.61
CA PRO A 33 20.41 -4.71 -2.24
C PRO A 33 19.18 -5.44 -2.78
N VAL A 34 18.05 -5.20 -2.12
CA VAL A 34 16.72 -5.60 -2.58
C VAL A 34 16.08 -4.38 -3.25
N TYR A 35 15.79 -4.49 -4.54
CA TYR A 35 15.14 -3.44 -5.31
C TYR A 35 13.63 -3.52 -5.16
N LEU A 36 12.99 -2.36 -5.02
CA LEU A 36 11.55 -2.22 -4.86
C LEU A 36 10.99 -1.56 -6.14
N ASN A 37 9.97 -2.18 -6.72
CA ASN A 37 9.15 -1.60 -7.78
C ASN A 37 7.68 -1.88 -7.45
N LEU A 38 7.10 -0.99 -6.66
CA LEU A 38 5.84 -1.18 -5.98
C LEU A 38 4.76 -0.25 -6.54
N THR A 39 3.52 -0.73 -6.52
CA THR A 39 2.33 0.05 -6.88
C THR A 39 1.67 0.58 -5.61
N GLY A 40 1.30 1.86 -5.59
CA GLY A 40 0.71 2.51 -4.43
C GLY A 40 1.37 3.83 -4.07
N ASN A 41 0.93 4.43 -2.98
CA ASN A 41 1.47 5.68 -2.46
C ASN A 41 1.96 5.47 -1.03
N MET A 42 2.96 6.26 -0.63
CA MET A 42 3.33 6.35 0.78
C MET A 42 2.30 7.19 1.55
N SER A 43 2.33 7.11 2.89
CA SER A 43 1.52 7.97 3.76
C SER A 43 1.83 9.45 3.52
N LEU A 44 0.91 10.35 3.90
CA LEU A 44 0.95 11.79 3.60
C LEU A 44 2.26 12.48 3.99
N ASP A 45 2.93 11.99 5.03
CA ASP A 45 4.21 12.50 5.51
C ASP A 45 5.38 12.23 4.54
N LEU A 46 5.26 11.20 3.70
CA LEU A 46 6.27 10.78 2.71
C LEU A 46 5.80 10.91 1.26
N ALA A 47 4.51 11.13 1.02
CA ALA A 47 3.93 11.23 -0.31
C ALA A 47 4.60 12.33 -1.15
N GLY A 48 5.00 12.00 -2.38
CA GLY A 48 5.68 12.93 -3.29
C GLY A 48 7.16 13.16 -2.97
N ARG A 49 7.76 12.41 -2.04
CA ARG A 49 9.13 12.62 -1.55
C ARG A 49 10.07 11.49 -1.94
N ARG A 50 11.37 11.80 -1.91
CA ARG A 50 12.47 10.83 -1.91
C ARG A 50 13.06 10.79 -0.51
N ILE A 51 13.17 9.60 0.06
CA ILE A 51 13.82 9.37 1.34
C ILE A 51 15.09 8.56 1.14
N THR A 52 16.17 8.98 1.79
CA THR A 52 17.39 8.20 1.95
C THR A 52 17.63 8.02 3.43
N PHE A 53 17.94 6.81 3.86
CA PHE A 53 18.17 6.54 5.27
C PHE A 53 19.31 5.56 5.48
N GLU A 54 20.00 5.75 6.59
CA GLU A 54 20.99 4.82 7.12
C GLU A 54 20.73 4.58 8.60
N ARG A 55 20.73 3.32 9.00
CA ARG A 55 20.76 2.90 10.39
C ARG A 55 22.21 2.61 10.72
N LEU A 56 22.74 3.28 11.74
CA LEU A 56 23.97 2.79 12.36
C LEU A 56 23.65 1.38 12.85
N ASN A 57 24.21 0.39 12.15
CA ASN A 57 24.36 -0.94 12.70
C ASN A 57 25.12 -0.69 13.99
N GLY A 58 24.42 -0.72 15.12
CA GLY A 58 25.07 -0.72 16.42
C GLY A 58 26.10 -1.82 16.30
N SER A 59 27.37 -1.43 16.18
CA SER A 59 28.47 -2.31 15.77
C SER A 59 28.22 -3.62 16.47
N PRO A 60 28.01 -4.76 15.77
CA PRO A 60 27.44 -5.98 16.34
C PRO A 60 28.13 -6.18 17.66
N ARG A 61 27.42 -5.85 18.76
CA ARG A 61 28.01 -5.45 20.05
C ARG A 61 29.12 -6.43 20.31
N ARG A 62 30.39 -6.03 20.06
CA ARG A 62 31.53 -6.96 19.91
C ARG A 62 31.38 -7.91 21.07
N ALA A 63 30.94 -9.13 20.78
CA ALA A 63 30.53 -10.07 21.81
C ALA A 63 31.70 -10.08 22.78
N GLY A 64 31.43 -9.63 24.01
CA GLY A 64 32.46 -9.47 25.02
C GLY A 64 33.28 -10.75 25.01
N ARG A 65 34.57 -10.60 24.72
CA ARG A 65 35.66 -11.53 24.97
C ARG A 65 35.17 -12.97 25.25
N ALA A 66 35.19 -13.78 24.19
CA ALA A 66 34.83 -15.18 24.17
C ALA A 66 35.09 -15.90 25.50
N ASP A 67 34.04 -16.39 26.13
CA ASP A 67 34.13 -17.56 27.00
C ASP A 67 34.41 -18.78 26.09
N PRO A 68 35.56 -19.45 26.22
CA PRO A 68 35.99 -20.48 25.27
C PRO A 68 35.30 -21.84 25.43
N SER A 69 34.26 -22.00 26.26
CA SER A 69 33.70 -23.33 26.61
C SER A 69 32.22 -23.58 26.27
N GLY A 70 31.49 -22.64 25.67
CA GLY A 70 30.08 -22.85 25.32
C GLY A 70 29.89 -23.29 23.86
N ALA A 71 29.61 -24.57 23.63
CA ALA A 71 29.28 -25.12 22.32
C ALA A 71 28.22 -24.26 21.60
N ARG A 72 28.64 -23.76 20.44
CA ARG A 72 27.97 -22.75 19.63
C ARG A 72 26.71 -23.30 18.98
N ASN A 73 25.56 -22.99 19.57
CA ASN A 73 24.37 -22.73 18.76
C ASN A 73 24.54 -21.35 18.13
N SER A 74 25.48 -21.21 17.18
CA SER A 74 25.40 -20.12 16.21
C SER A 74 24.02 -20.28 15.58
N PRO A 75 23.10 -19.31 15.69
CA PRO A 75 21.82 -19.39 15.02
C PRO A 75 22.16 -19.62 13.55
N SER A 76 21.92 -20.85 13.10
CA SER A 76 22.26 -21.34 11.78
C SER A 76 21.78 -20.28 10.81
N SER A 77 22.68 -19.77 9.97
CA SER A 77 22.41 -18.81 8.91
C SER A 77 21.11 -19.19 8.22
N GLN A 78 19.98 -18.67 8.71
CA GLN A 78 18.69 -18.92 8.11
C GLN A 78 18.83 -18.26 6.76
N SER A 79 18.87 -19.09 5.71
CA SER A 79 18.99 -18.64 4.35
C SER A 79 17.88 -17.63 4.12
N PHE A 80 18.28 -16.36 4.02
CA PHE A 80 17.34 -15.26 3.87
C PHE A 80 16.90 -15.24 2.41
N ASP A 81 15.89 -16.05 2.07
CA ASP A 81 15.43 -16.25 0.70
C ASP A 81 14.44 -15.15 0.28
N LEU A 82 14.88 -13.90 0.39
CA LEU A 82 14.13 -12.73 -0.06
C LEU A 82 14.50 -12.45 -1.52
N ALA A 83 13.50 -12.36 -2.40
CA ALA A 83 13.73 -12.08 -3.81
C ALA A 83 14.43 -10.72 -3.97
N ARG A 84 15.44 -10.67 -4.85
CA ARG A 84 16.27 -9.47 -5.08
C ARG A 84 15.49 -8.29 -5.66
N GLN A 85 14.37 -8.58 -6.31
CA GLN A 85 13.47 -7.59 -6.87
C GLN A 85 12.07 -7.86 -6.34
N GLN A 86 11.52 -6.90 -5.60
CA GLN A 86 10.17 -6.95 -5.04
C GLN A 86 9.22 -6.19 -5.95
N ILE A 87 8.15 -6.87 -6.37
CA ILE A 87 7.07 -6.29 -7.17
C ILE A 87 5.75 -6.59 -6.49
N GLY A 88 4.93 -5.57 -6.30
CA GLY A 88 3.59 -5.69 -5.73
C GLY A 88 3.12 -4.40 -5.05
N PRO A 89 2.03 -4.43 -4.28
CA PRO A 89 1.49 -3.21 -3.68
C PRO A 89 2.29 -2.75 -2.46
N THR A 90 2.31 -1.44 -2.24
CA THR A 90 2.77 -0.85 -0.98
C THR A 90 1.76 -1.15 0.14
N GLY A 91 2.26 -1.40 1.35
CA GLY A 91 1.47 -1.32 2.58
C GLY A 91 1.64 0.06 3.23
N ASP A 92 1.61 0.12 4.57
CA ASP A 92 1.91 1.35 5.31
C ASP A 92 3.40 1.75 5.18
N MET A 93 3.63 2.94 4.64
CA MET A 93 4.97 3.55 4.53
C MET A 93 4.91 4.94 5.14
N THR A 94 5.44 5.10 6.36
CA THR A 94 5.31 6.32 7.17
C THR A 94 6.51 6.49 8.12
N ILE A 95 6.71 7.70 8.59
CA ILE A 95 7.66 8.09 9.64
C ILE A 95 6.87 8.72 10.79
N ARG A 96 6.86 8.04 11.94
CA ARG A 96 6.23 8.52 13.18
C ARG A 96 7.17 8.36 14.36
N ASP A 97 7.30 9.39 15.17
CA ASP A 97 8.19 9.40 16.35
C ASP A 97 9.64 8.98 16.03
N GLY A 98 10.13 9.40 14.86
CA GLY A 98 11.47 9.04 14.36
C GLY A 98 11.62 7.57 13.95
N VAL A 99 10.53 6.81 13.85
CA VAL A 99 10.52 5.42 13.37
C VAL A 99 10.03 5.41 11.93
N LEU A 100 10.90 5.00 11.01
CA LEU A 100 10.54 4.68 9.63
C LEU A 100 9.94 3.28 9.57
N THR A 101 8.70 3.18 9.09
CA THR A 101 8.00 1.94 8.80
C THR A 101 7.84 1.80 7.29
N LEU A 102 8.26 0.66 6.75
CA LEU A 102 8.10 0.27 5.35
C LEU A 102 7.40 -1.08 5.30
N GLU A 103 6.20 -1.10 4.74
CA GLU A 103 5.43 -2.33 4.53
C GLU A 103 5.16 -2.51 3.03
N TRP A 104 5.28 -3.73 2.54
CA TRP A 104 4.92 -4.08 1.16
C TRP A 104 4.52 -5.54 1.03
N HIS A 105 3.82 -5.85 -0.06
CA HIS A 105 3.46 -7.21 -0.43
C HIS A 105 4.15 -7.56 -1.75
N GLY A 106 4.97 -8.60 -1.76
CA GLY A 106 5.70 -9.03 -2.95
C GLY A 106 5.68 -10.54 -3.14
N GLN A 107 6.62 -11.05 -3.93
CA GLN A 107 6.77 -12.48 -4.24
C GLN A 107 7.02 -13.33 -2.99
N ASN A 108 7.58 -12.73 -1.93
CA ASN A 108 7.80 -13.38 -0.64
C ASN A 108 6.61 -13.25 0.32
N GLY A 109 5.48 -12.68 -0.16
CA GLY A 109 4.33 -12.32 0.65
C GLY A 109 4.48 -10.95 1.30
N HIS A 110 3.87 -10.78 2.47
CA HIS A 110 3.92 -9.54 3.24
C HIS A 110 5.29 -9.38 3.92
N VAL A 111 5.97 -8.25 3.68
CA VAL A 111 7.24 -7.86 4.27
C VAL A 111 7.09 -6.55 5.07
N LEU A 112 7.64 -6.54 6.29
CA LEU A 112 7.65 -5.40 7.18
C LEU A 112 9.08 -5.05 7.59
N ALA A 113 9.45 -3.79 7.43
CA ALA A 113 10.72 -3.23 7.88
C ALA A 113 10.47 -1.99 8.75
N ARG A 114 10.97 -2.01 9.99
CA ARG A 114 10.92 -0.87 10.91
C ARG A 114 12.32 -0.53 11.39
N CYS A 115 12.68 0.75 11.34
CA CYS A 115 13.94 1.22 11.89
C CYS A 115 13.84 2.63 12.46
N ARG A 116 14.74 2.95 13.40
CA ARG A 116 15.06 4.33 13.76
C ARG A 116 16.33 4.70 13.00
N PRO A 117 16.23 5.38 11.86
CA PRO A 117 17.39 5.77 11.09
C PRO A 117 18.26 6.73 11.91
N THR A 118 19.57 6.65 11.74
CA THR A 118 20.51 7.58 12.37
C THR A 118 20.84 8.74 11.46
N ASP A 119 20.85 8.49 10.14
CA ASP A 119 20.77 9.53 9.13
C ASP A 119 19.49 9.32 8.33
N LEU A 120 18.66 10.35 8.25
CA LEU A 120 17.42 10.36 7.50
C LEU A 120 17.33 11.67 6.74
N GLN A 121 17.39 11.55 5.42
CA GLN A 121 17.25 12.67 4.50
C GLN A 121 15.93 12.51 3.76
N VAL A 122 15.05 13.47 3.94
CA VAL A 122 13.78 13.56 3.22
C VAL A 122 13.91 14.73 2.25
N SER A 123 13.99 14.44 0.95
CA SER A 123 14.02 15.48 -0.07
C SER A 123 12.67 16.20 -0.12
N ASP A 124 12.72 17.48 -0.46
CA ASP A 124 11.51 18.27 -0.66
C ASP A 124 10.60 17.66 -1.71
N ARG A 125 9.30 17.89 -1.54
CA ARG A 125 8.28 17.41 -2.46
C ARG A 125 8.57 18.03 -3.82
N ASN A 126 8.75 17.18 -4.83
CA ASN A 126 8.92 17.67 -6.19
C ASN A 126 7.63 18.43 -6.57
N GLU A 127 7.73 19.71 -6.94
CA GLU A 127 6.59 20.58 -7.24
C GLU A 127 5.67 20.01 -8.34
N ARG A 128 6.19 19.06 -9.15
CA ARG A 128 5.39 18.33 -10.13
C ARG A 128 4.30 17.45 -9.50
N PHE A 129 4.48 17.01 -8.25
CA PHE A 129 3.48 16.20 -7.54
C PHE A 129 2.26 17.03 -7.12
N THR A 130 2.45 18.33 -6.84
CA THR A 130 1.36 19.20 -6.38
C THR A 130 0.32 19.52 -7.46
N ARG A 131 0.65 19.44 -8.75
CA ARG A 131 -0.31 19.76 -9.82
C ARG A 131 -1.36 18.69 -10.06
N SER A 132 -1.06 17.41 -9.81
CA SER A 132 -1.99 16.33 -10.17
C SER A 132 -3.01 15.96 -9.09
N THR A 133 -2.83 16.40 -7.84
CA THR A 133 -3.76 16.08 -6.74
C THR A 133 -4.72 17.23 -6.41
N LEU A 134 -4.49 18.44 -6.93
CA LEU A 134 -5.23 19.65 -6.56
C LEU A 134 -5.72 20.53 -7.72
N ASP A 135 -5.68 20.06 -8.97
CA ASP A 135 -6.40 20.73 -10.07
C ASP A 135 -7.92 20.39 -10.07
N LEU A 136 -8.50 20.22 -8.88
CA LEU A 136 -9.95 20.36 -8.64
C LEU A 136 -10.36 21.83 -8.44
N HIS A 137 -9.41 22.76 -8.36
CA HIS A 137 -9.67 24.20 -8.23
C HIS A 137 -9.62 25.00 -9.53
N ALA A 138 -9.33 24.37 -10.68
CA ALA A 138 -9.40 25.02 -11.99
C ALA A 138 -10.81 24.90 -12.60
N ILE A 139 -11.87 25.17 -11.83
CA ILE A 139 -13.14 25.58 -12.44
C ILE A 139 -12.96 27.06 -12.81
N PRO A 140 -12.98 27.42 -14.11
CA PRO A 140 -12.82 28.81 -14.52
C PRO A 140 -13.88 29.67 -13.84
N SER A 141 -13.44 30.64 -13.03
CA SER A 141 -14.30 31.59 -12.32
C SER A 141 -15.08 32.53 -13.25
N SER A 142 -14.96 32.36 -14.57
CA SER A 142 -15.51 33.25 -15.60
C SER A 142 -16.99 33.02 -15.92
N GLY A 143 -17.77 32.48 -14.99
CA GLY A 143 -19.21 32.25 -15.16
C GLY A 143 -20.05 32.38 -13.89
N LEU A 144 -19.49 32.94 -12.81
CA LEU A 144 -20.09 32.91 -11.46
C LEU A 144 -20.60 34.28 -11.00
N GLU A 145 -21.09 35.12 -11.92
CA GLU A 145 -21.70 36.42 -11.57
C GLU A 145 -23.22 36.33 -11.31
N ASP A 146 -23.87 35.18 -11.57
CA ASP A 146 -25.29 35.01 -11.27
C ASP A 146 -25.48 34.36 -9.90
N GLY A 147 -25.39 35.17 -8.82
CA GLY A 147 -26.11 35.11 -7.53
C GLY A 147 -26.51 33.79 -6.84
N LEU A 148 -26.14 32.60 -7.31
CA LEU A 148 -26.65 31.30 -6.85
C LEU A 148 -25.88 30.73 -5.65
N PHE A 149 -24.77 31.35 -5.27
CA PHE A 149 -23.86 30.83 -4.23
C PHE A 149 -23.61 31.80 -3.07
N SER A 150 -24.44 32.84 -2.91
CA SER A 150 -24.42 33.68 -1.70
C SER A 150 -24.98 32.87 -0.51
N GLY A 151 -24.13 32.08 0.14
CA GLY A 151 -24.51 31.25 1.29
C GLY A 151 -23.62 30.03 1.54
N ILE A 152 -22.68 29.70 0.64
CA ILE A 152 -21.72 28.63 0.93
C ILE A 152 -20.61 29.21 1.83
N PRO A 153 -20.38 28.64 3.02
CA PRO A 153 -19.31 29.09 3.92
C PRO A 153 -17.95 28.93 3.25
N THR A 154 -17.05 29.88 3.49
CA THR A 154 -15.69 29.81 2.96
C THR A 154 -14.91 28.69 3.66
N VAL A 155 -13.95 28.08 2.96
CA VAL A 155 -13.11 26.98 3.52
C VAL A 155 -12.37 27.39 4.81
N ALA A 156 -12.19 28.69 5.04
CA ALA A 156 -11.64 29.25 6.28
C ALA A 156 -12.58 29.14 7.50
N GLU A 157 -13.85 28.80 7.31
CA GLU A 157 -14.89 28.69 8.33
C GLU A 157 -15.26 27.23 8.67
N LEU A 158 -14.65 26.25 8.01
CA LEU A 158 -14.85 24.82 8.30
C LEU A 158 -13.95 24.41 9.49
N GLU A 159 -14.60 24.08 10.61
CA GLU A 159 -13.98 23.52 11.83
C GLU A 159 -13.04 22.32 11.54
N PRO A 160 -12.02 22.06 12.39
CA PRO A 160 -11.03 21.03 12.13
C PRO A 160 -11.61 19.62 12.30
N HIS A 161 -11.66 18.92 11.16
CA HIS A 161 -11.94 17.50 10.96
C HIS A 161 -13.38 17.03 11.20
N PRO A 162 -14.20 16.89 10.15
CA PRO A 162 -15.47 16.18 10.23
C PRO A 162 -15.26 14.74 10.70
N THR A 163 -16.03 14.33 11.71
CA THR A 163 -16.18 12.94 12.10
C THR A 163 -16.79 12.13 10.95
N PRO A 164 -16.68 10.79 10.93
CA PRO A 164 -17.29 9.97 9.87
C PRO A 164 -18.79 10.22 9.67
N ARG A 165 -19.50 10.67 10.71
CA ARG A 165 -20.92 11.00 10.66
C ARG A 165 -21.18 12.33 9.93
N ASP A 166 -20.25 13.27 10.06
CA ASP A 166 -20.33 14.57 9.39
C ASP A 166 -20.10 14.43 7.87
N TRP A 167 -19.44 13.35 7.43
CA TRP A 167 -19.31 13.04 6.00
C TRP A 167 -20.63 12.61 5.38
N ASP A 168 -21.39 11.72 6.04
CA ASP A 168 -22.70 11.29 5.53
C ASP A 168 -23.67 12.48 5.42
N ASP A 169 -23.64 13.39 6.39
CA ASP A 169 -24.45 14.62 6.37
C ASP A 169 -23.98 15.59 5.27
N GLN A 170 -22.68 15.71 5.03
CA GLN A 170 -22.14 16.50 3.91
C GLN A 170 -22.48 15.90 2.54
N PHE A 171 -22.46 14.57 2.41
CA PHE A 171 -22.88 13.90 1.17
C PHE A 171 -24.38 14.06 0.92
N ALA A 172 -25.21 13.96 1.97
CA ALA A 172 -26.64 14.22 1.86
C ALA A 172 -26.94 15.68 1.47
N LEU A 173 -26.16 16.64 1.99
CA LEU A 173 -26.28 18.05 1.61
C LEU A 173 -25.90 18.26 0.14
N LEU A 174 -24.83 17.62 -0.33
CA LEU A 174 -24.36 17.72 -1.72
C LEU A 174 -25.35 17.07 -2.69
N ASP A 175 -25.90 15.90 -2.36
CA ASP A 175 -26.95 15.22 -3.13
C ASP A 175 -28.23 16.07 -3.18
N ALA A 176 -28.62 16.72 -2.07
CA ALA A 176 -29.77 17.62 -2.05
C ALA A 176 -29.56 18.85 -2.95
N MET A 177 -28.37 19.47 -2.89
CA MET A 177 -28.01 20.61 -3.76
C MET A 177 -27.99 20.23 -5.25
N LEU A 178 -27.52 19.03 -5.58
CA LEU A 178 -27.46 18.56 -6.96
C LEU A 178 -28.82 18.10 -7.49
N SER A 179 -29.67 17.52 -6.62
CA SER A 179 -31.05 17.16 -6.97
C SER A 179 -31.89 18.37 -7.36
N ASP A 180 -31.67 19.52 -6.70
CA ASP A 180 -32.39 20.77 -7.00
C ASP A 180 -31.93 21.40 -8.34
N SER A 181 -30.77 20.98 -8.86
CA SER A 181 -30.24 21.45 -10.15
C SER A 181 -30.81 20.73 -11.38
N GLY A 182 -31.64 19.69 -11.18
CA GLY A 182 -32.27 18.92 -12.26
C GLY A 182 -31.31 18.09 -13.12
N LYS A 183 -30.05 17.94 -12.68
CA LYS A 183 -29.03 17.12 -13.35
C LYS A 183 -28.71 15.90 -12.50
N GLU A 184 -29.08 14.72 -12.99
CA GLU A 184 -28.60 13.46 -12.41
C GLU A 184 -27.10 13.32 -12.69
N VAL A 185 -26.28 13.64 -11.70
CA VAL A 185 -24.84 13.37 -11.73
C VAL A 185 -24.58 12.32 -10.64
N PRO A 186 -24.08 11.12 -10.98
CA PRO A 186 -23.76 10.11 -9.98
C PRO A 186 -22.49 10.53 -9.20
N VAL A 187 -22.69 11.33 -8.15
CA VAL A 187 -21.64 11.88 -7.27
C VAL A 187 -20.71 10.80 -6.75
N ARG A 188 -21.26 9.61 -6.49
CA ARG A 188 -20.52 8.47 -5.97
C ARG A 188 -19.52 7.89 -6.97
N GLU A 189 -19.79 7.98 -8.28
CA GLU A 189 -18.85 7.51 -9.31
C GLU A 189 -17.72 8.52 -9.54
N LEU A 190 -18.01 9.82 -9.53
CA LEU A 190 -17.00 10.88 -9.70
C LEU A 190 -15.98 10.96 -8.57
N LEU A 191 -16.40 10.63 -7.34
CA LEU A 191 -15.53 10.68 -6.17
C LEU A 191 -14.71 9.38 -5.96
N SER A 192 -15.17 8.26 -6.54
CA SER A 192 -14.45 6.99 -6.47
C SER A 192 -13.14 6.99 -7.24
N ASP A 193 -13.05 7.79 -8.31
CA ASP A 193 -11.84 7.90 -9.15
C ASP A 193 -10.81 8.92 -8.63
N HIS A 194 -11.18 9.77 -7.67
CA HIS A 194 -10.39 10.95 -7.30
C HIS A 194 -10.11 11.15 -5.81
N LEU A 195 -10.79 10.41 -4.92
CA LEU A 195 -10.47 10.43 -3.49
C LEU A 195 -9.93 9.07 -3.05
N VAL A 196 -8.64 9.03 -2.66
CA VAL A 196 -8.11 7.96 -1.81
C VAL A 196 -8.63 8.21 -0.39
N LEU A 197 -9.89 7.82 -0.13
CA LEU A 197 -10.35 7.70 1.25
C LEU A 197 -9.82 6.38 1.82
N PRO A 198 -9.28 6.36 3.06
CA PRO A 198 -9.02 5.11 3.75
C PRO A 198 -10.36 4.42 4.00
N VAL A 199 -10.64 3.35 3.26
CA VAL A 199 -11.82 2.52 3.49
C VAL A 199 -11.71 1.94 4.92
N PRO A 200 -12.63 2.26 5.85
CA PRO A 200 -12.68 1.58 7.13
C PRO A 200 -13.03 0.12 6.88
N GLY A 201 -12.28 -0.79 7.50
CA GLY A 201 -12.32 -2.21 7.21
C GLY A 201 -13.71 -2.86 7.35
N SER A 202 -13.90 -3.90 6.54
CA SER A 202 -14.83 -5.02 6.73
C SER A 202 -16.33 -4.70 6.78
N LEU A 203 -16.97 -4.64 5.60
CA LEU A 203 -18.35 -5.10 5.44
C LEU A 203 -18.40 -6.08 4.26
N THR A 204 -18.67 -7.34 4.57
CA THR A 204 -19.05 -8.37 3.60
C THR A 204 -20.37 -7.98 2.96
N ALA A 205 -20.35 -7.59 1.69
CA ALA A 205 -21.54 -7.52 0.86
C ALA A 205 -21.51 -8.71 -0.11
N SER A 206 -22.42 -9.66 0.10
CA SER A 206 -22.77 -10.68 -0.89
C SER A 206 -23.46 -9.98 -2.07
N ILE A 207 -22.83 -10.01 -3.23
CA ILE A 207 -23.49 -9.69 -4.50
C ILE A 207 -23.46 -10.97 -5.35
N ALA A 208 -24.66 -11.50 -5.57
CA ALA A 208 -24.92 -12.50 -6.59
C ALA A 208 -24.87 -11.82 -7.97
N GLY A 209 -23.97 -12.29 -8.82
CA GLY A 209 -23.86 -11.90 -10.23
C GLY A 209 -23.26 -13.06 -11.02
N ASP A 210 -23.97 -13.46 -12.06
CA ASP A 210 -23.76 -14.66 -12.89
C ASP A 210 -22.43 -14.67 -13.68
N PRO A 211 -21.97 -15.86 -14.15
CA PRO A 211 -20.58 -16.08 -14.53
C PRO A 211 -20.33 -15.77 -16.02
N CYS A 212 -19.27 -15.03 -16.30
CA CYS A 212 -18.69 -14.95 -17.64
C CYS A 212 -17.28 -15.56 -17.65
N GLU A 213 -17.18 -16.63 -18.44
CA GLU A 213 -16.07 -17.48 -18.83
C GLU A 213 -14.63 -17.01 -18.56
N ALA A 214 -13.98 -17.64 -17.58
CA ALA A 214 -12.53 -17.72 -17.50
C ALA A 214 -12.07 -19.12 -17.94
N ARG A 215 -11.41 -19.23 -19.10
CA ARG A 215 -10.59 -20.40 -19.44
C ARG A 215 -9.29 -20.35 -18.64
N SER A 216 -9.34 -20.90 -17.43
CA SER A 216 -8.16 -21.24 -16.64
C SER A 216 -7.90 -22.75 -16.76
N THR A 217 -6.72 -23.09 -17.27
CA THR A 217 -6.10 -24.41 -17.10
C THR A 217 -5.70 -24.58 -15.64
N GLY A 218 -6.56 -25.23 -14.85
CA GLY A 218 -6.35 -25.43 -13.42
C GLY A 218 -7.11 -26.63 -12.90
N ARG A 219 -6.36 -27.71 -12.72
CA ARG A 219 -6.75 -29.05 -12.27
C ARG A 219 -7.51 -29.00 -10.93
N ALA A 220 -8.80 -29.28 -10.94
CA ALA A 220 -9.60 -29.53 -9.73
C ALA A 220 -9.66 -31.04 -9.47
N SER A 221 -9.15 -31.47 -8.32
CA SER A 221 -9.39 -32.82 -7.78
C SER A 221 -10.78 -32.85 -7.16
N ILE A 222 -11.70 -33.57 -7.80
CA ILE A 222 -13.01 -33.88 -7.24
C ILE A 222 -12.94 -35.32 -6.72
N ALA A 223 -13.14 -35.48 -5.40
CA ALA A 223 -13.42 -36.77 -4.79
C ALA A 223 -14.84 -37.18 -5.21
N GLY A 224 -14.93 -38.24 -6.02
CA GLY A 224 -16.18 -38.88 -6.42
C GLY A 224 -16.14 -40.35 -6.04
N ASP A 225 -17.22 -40.80 -5.41
CA ASP A 225 -17.46 -42.18 -4.98
C ASP A 225 -17.35 -43.21 -6.13
N PRO A 226 -16.99 -44.46 -5.82
CA PRO A 226 -16.65 -45.47 -6.81
C PRO A 226 -17.91 -46.06 -7.48
N CYS A 227 -18.11 -45.76 -8.76
CA CYS A 227 -19.04 -46.49 -9.61
C CYS A 227 -18.32 -47.66 -10.30
N GLU A 228 -18.95 -48.83 -10.25
CA GLU A 228 -18.50 -50.12 -10.76
C GLU A 228 -18.01 -50.08 -12.22
N ALA A 229 -16.76 -50.50 -12.45
CA ALA A 229 -16.25 -50.81 -13.78
C ALA A 229 -16.19 -52.33 -13.96
N ARG A 230 -17.12 -52.88 -14.75
CA ARG A 230 -17.02 -54.23 -15.32
C ARG A 230 -15.87 -54.25 -16.33
N SER A 231 -14.79 -54.95 -15.99
CA SER A 231 -13.70 -55.27 -16.90
C SER A 231 -14.04 -56.52 -17.72
N THR A 232 -14.20 -56.35 -19.03
CA THR A 232 -14.04 -57.42 -20.03
C THR A 232 -12.78 -57.12 -20.84
N GLY A 233 -11.67 -57.77 -20.50
CA GLY A 233 -10.39 -57.61 -21.17
C GLY A 233 -9.63 -58.93 -21.20
N ARG A 234 -9.43 -59.44 -22.41
CA ARG A 234 -9.04 -60.80 -22.77
C ARG A 234 -7.53 -61.02 -22.62
N ALA A 235 -7.16 -62.15 -22.02
CA ALA A 235 -5.78 -62.65 -22.00
C ALA A 235 -5.33 -63.16 -23.37
N SER A 236 -4.04 -63.00 -23.67
CA SER A 236 -3.31 -63.76 -24.70
C SER A 236 -2.05 -64.33 -24.04
N ILE A 237 -1.72 -65.57 -24.40
CA ILE A 237 -0.70 -66.46 -23.81
C ILE A 237 0.70 -66.04 -24.27
#